data_AF-A0A5E6N1E2-F1
#
_entry.id   AF-A0A5E6N1E2-F1
#
_cell.length_a   1.000
_cell.length_b   1.000
_cell.length_c   1.000
_cell.angle_alpha   90.00
_cell.angle_beta   90.00
_cell.angle_gamma   90.00
#
_symmetry.space_group_name_H-M   'P 1'
#
loop_
_entity.id
_entity.type
_entity.pdbx_description
1 polymer ?
#
loop_
_entity_poly.entity_id
_entity_poly.type
_entity_poly.pdbx_seq_one_letter_code
_entity_poly.pdbx_strand_id
1 'polypeptide(L)' 'MRDIERKQKKITDFNCSPESQTVSQKPKSKKPRMFTIDGKKKFFTKHIKSLPDNNRMYFFEKENKIYIGYIGKHLPLK' A
#
# COMPACT_ATOMS: atom_id res chain seq x y z
N MET A 1 -10.11 -11.99 -4.88
CA MET A 1 -9.68 -11.92 -6.29
C MET A 1 -9.18 -13.33 -6.66
N ARG A 2 -9.42 -13.85 -7.87
CA ARG A 2 -9.14 -15.25 -8.26
C ARG A 2 -7.93 -15.29 -9.20
N ASP A 3 -7.12 -16.35 -9.13
CA ASP A 3 -6.17 -16.67 -10.21
C ASP A 3 -7.00 -17.25 -11.37
N ILE A 4 -7.26 -16.41 -12.37
CA ILE A 4 -8.12 -16.74 -13.52
C ILE A 4 -7.40 -17.73 -14.45
N GLU A 5 -6.09 -17.61 -14.58
CA GLU A 5 -5.27 -18.46 -15.46
C GLU A 5 -5.18 -19.89 -14.93
N ARG A 6 -5.05 -20.07 -13.61
CA ARG A 6 -4.89 -21.38 -12.98
C ARG A 6 -6.18 -21.94 -12.39
N LYS A 7 -7.31 -21.20 -12.48
CA LYS A 7 -8.59 -21.53 -11.81
C LYS A 7 -8.46 -21.80 -10.30
N GLN A 8 -7.39 -21.32 -9.67
CA GLN A 8 -7.15 -21.51 -8.26
C GLN A 8 -7.90 -20.42 -7.46
N LYS A 9 -8.68 -20.85 -6.47
CA LYS A 9 -9.48 -19.95 -5.62
C LYS A 9 -8.65 -19.13 -4.63
N LYS A 10 -7.37 -19.47 -4.43
CA LYS A 10 -6.51 -18.83 -3.42
C LYS A 10 -5.35 -18.13 -4.10
N ILE A 11 -5.32 -16.81 -4.01
CA ILE A 11 -4.12 -16.00 -4.28
C ILE A 11 -3.34 -15.98 -2.96
N THR A 12 -2.53 -17.00 -2.71
CA THR A 12 -1.75 -17.15 -1.45
C THR A 12 -0.59 -16.17 -1.37
N ASP A 13 -0.21 -15.62 -2.50
CA ASP A 13 0.81 -14.59 -2.67
C ASP A 13 0.28 -13.19 -2.38
N PHE A 14 -1.03 -12.94 -2.38
CA PHE A 14 -1.56 -11.59 -2.09
C PHE A 14 -1.41 -11.22 -0.61
N ASN A 15 -0.36 -10.47 -0.31
CA ASN A 15 -0.10 -9.96 1.03
C ASN A 15 -0.39 -8.46 1.11
N CYS A 16 -1.59 -8.12 1.59
CA CYS A 16 -2.00 -6.75 1.88
C CYS A 16 -2.16 -6.57 3.39
N SER A 17 -1.52 -5.55 3.95
CA SER A 17 -1.64 -5.22 5.36
C SER A 17 -1.65 -3.70 5.58
N PRO A 18 -2.30 -3.22 6.64
CA PRO A 18 -2.10 -1.84 7.07
C PRO A 18 -0.65 -1.59 7.52
N GLU A 19 -0.27 -0.31 7.53
CA GLU A 19 0.98 0.16 8.11
C GLU A 19 1.05 -0.15 9.60
N SER A 20 2.27 -0.35 10.10
CA SER A 20 2.46 -0.65 11.53
C SER A 20 2.17 0.56 12.40
N GLN A 21 1.82 0.31 13.67
CA GLN A 21 1.62 1.37 14.66
C GLN A 21 2.88 2.25 14.80
N THR A 22 4.07 1.64 14.75
CA THR A 22 5.35 2.34 14.83
C THR A 22 5.54 3.35 13.69
N VAL A 23 5.14 3.00 12.47
CA VAL A 23 5.22 3.90 11.30
C VAL A 23 4.23 5.05 11.42
N SER A 24 3.05 4.77 11.97
CA SER A 24 1.95 5.73 12.09
C SER A 24 2.19 6.77 13.19
N GLN A 25 2.91 6.39 14.25
CA GLN A 25 3.23 7.26 15.39
C GLN A 25 4.48 8.12 15.17
N LYS A 26 5.42 7.68 14.32
CA LYS A 26 6.67 8.42 14.06
C LYS A 26 6.51 9.39 12.87
N PRO A 27 6.69 10.71 13.07
CA PRO A 27 6.49 11.70 12.00
C PRO A 27 7.39 11.48 10.78
N LYS A 28 8.64 11.05 11.00
CA LYS A 28 9.64 10.80 9.95
C LYS A 28 9.24 9.65 9.02
N SER A 29 8.71 8.55 9.56
CA SER A 29 8.22 7.42 8.77
C SER A 29 6.85 7.68 8.14
N LYS A 30 6.04 8.56 8.74
CA LYS A 30 4.71 8.92 8.23
C LYS A 30 4.80 9.80 6.98
N LYS A 31 5.73 10.76 6.94
CA LYS A 31 5.86 11.76 5.86
C LYS A 31 5.98 11.16 4.45
N PRO A 32 6.78 10.11 4.17
CA PRO A 32 6.87 9.49 2.84
C PRO A 32 5.57 8.82 2.37
N ARG A 33 4.65 8.53 3.30
CA ARG A 33 3.37 7.84 3.06
C ARG A 33 2.19 8.82 3.01
N MET A 34 2.48 10.12 3.00
CA MET A 34 1.48 11.18 2.84
C MET A 34 1.40 11.56 1.36
N PHE A 35 0.28 11.26 0.72
CA PHE A 35 0.04 11.58 -0.69
C PHE A 35 -1.13 12.56 -0.81
N THR A 36 -1.13 13.38 -1.87
CA THR A 36 -2.19 14.36 -2.10
C THR A 36 -3.28 13.75 -2.96
N ILE A 37 -4.51 13.77 -2.47
CA ILE A 37 -5.71 13.40 -3.21
C ILE A 37 -6.69 14.57 -3.14
N ASP A 38 -7.22 15.04 -4.27
CA ASP A 38 -8.19 16.13 -4.33
C ASP A 38 -7.74 17.37 -3.52
N GLY A 39 -6.45 17.72 -3.62
CA GLY A 39 -5.85 18.85 -2.89
C GLY A 39 -5.61 18.62 -1.38
N LYS A 40 -5.98 17.46 -0.82
CA LYS A 40 -5.78 17.12 0.60
C LYS A 40 -4.72 16.04 0.77
N LYS A 41 -3.77 16.27 1.69
CA LYS A 41 -2.82 15.24 2.09
C LYS A 41 -3.52 14.14 2.88
N LYS A 42 -3.33 12.90 2.46
CA LYS A 42 -3.89 11.69 3.06
C LYS A 42 -2.77 10.72 3.37
N PHE A 43 -2.89 10.04 4.51
CA PHE A 43 -1.96 9.01 4.93
C PHE A 43 -2.38 7.68 4.34
N PHE A 44 -1.53 7.08 3.51
CA PHE A 44 -1.82 5.80 2.87
C PHE A 44 -1.29 4.69 3.78
N THR A 45 -2.21 4.00 4.45
CA THR A 45 -1.88 2.91 5.38
C THR A 45 -1.86 1.55 4.70
N LYS A 46 -2.70 1.32 3.69
CA LYS A 46 -2.75 0.02 3.01
C LYS A 46 -1.60 -0.07 2.00
N HIS A 47 -0.94 -1.22 1.99
CA HIS A 47 0.00 -1.54 0.95
C HIS A 47 0.08 -3.04 0.67
N ILE A 48 0.36 -3.37 -0.59
CA ILE A 48 0.65 -4.73 -1.06
C ILE A 48 2.16 -4.97 -0.95
N LYS A 49 2.57 -6.11 -0.39
CA LYS A 49 3.99 -6.49 -0.18
C LYS A 49 4.50 -7.56 -1.16
N SER A 50 3.60 -8.15 -1.92
CA SER A 50 3.86 -9.31 -2.76
C SER A 50 4.27 -8.97 -4.18
N LEU A 51 4.89 -7.80 -4.38
CA LEU A 51 5.42 -7.42 -5.69
C LEU A 51 6.87 -7.93 -5.83
N PRO A 52 7.32 -8.19 -7.07
CA PRO A 52 8.71 -8.53 -7.35
C PRO A 52 9.70 -7.55 -6.72
N ASP A 53 10.90 -8.04 -6.42
CA ASP A 53 12.02 -7.25 -5.88
C ASP A 53 11.73 -6.51 -4.56
N ASN A 54 10.86 -7.08 -3.71
CA ASN A 54 10.40 -6.47 -2.46
C ASN A 54 9.77 -5.08 -2.67
N ASN A 55 9.20 -4.85 -3.86
CA ASN A 55 8.44 -3.66 -4.14
C ASN A 55 7.13 -3.67 -3.34
N ARG A 56 6.56 -2.49 -3.18
CA ARG A 56 5.30 -2.26 -2.49
C ARG A 56 4.45 -1.28 -3.26
N MET A 57 3.15 -1.54 -3.27
CA MET A 57 2.16 -0.61 -3.79
C MET A 57 1.37 -0.03 -2.63
N TYR A 58 1.45 1.28 -2.43
CA TYR A 58 0.72 2.01 -1.42
C TYR A 58 -0.56 2.56 -2.04
N PHE A 59 -1.69 2.28 -1.42
CA PHE A 59 -2.97 2.66 -1.97
C PHE A 59 -3.98 3.12 -0.91
N PHE A 60 -5.00 3.84 -1.38
CA PHE A 60 -6.10 4.35 -0.59
C PHE A 60 -7.40 4.17 -1.36
N GLU A 61 -8.43 3.64 -0.70
CA GLU A 61 -9.76 3.42 -1.28
C GLU A 61 -10.71 4.52 -0.81
N LYS A 62 -11.39 5.19 -1.75
CA LYS A 62 -12.41 6.21 -1.46
C LYS A 62 -13.39 6.32 -2.62
N GLU A 63 -14.70 6.37 -2.32
CA GLU A 63 -15.76 6.64 -3.31
C GLU A 63 -15.65 5.76 -4.57
N ASN A 64 -15.44 4.46 -4.38
CA ASN A 64 -15.25 3.46 -5.46
C ASN A 64 -13.99 3.67 -6.33
N LYS A 65 -13.06 4.52 -5.91
CA LYS A 65 -11.75 4.72 -6.54
C LYS A 65 -10.65 4.12 -5.69
N ILE A 66 -9.66 3.55 -6.36
CA ILE A 66 -8.39 3.15 -5.76
C ILE A 66 -7.35 4.17 -6.19
N TYR A 67 -6.82 4.91 -5.24
CA TYR A 67 -5.73 5.85 -5.44
C TYR A 67 -4.41 5.12 -5.17
N ILE A 68 -3.48 5.17 -6.11
CA ILE A 68 -2.13 4.63 -5.95
C ILE A 68 -1.21 5.80 -5.64
N GLY A 69 -0.61 5.80 -4.45
CA GLY A 69 0.31 6.85 -4.01
C GLY A 69 1.74 6.59 -4.46
N TYR A 70 2.16 5.32 -4.45
CA TYR A 70 3.53 4.93 -4.77
C TYR A 70 3.61 3.44 -5.14
N ILE A 71 4.44 3.12 -6.13
CA ILE A 71 4.88 1.76 -6.47
C ILE A 71 6.40 1.76 -6.53
N GLY A 72 7.03 0.88 -5.77
CA GLY A 72 8.49 0.72 -5.78
C GLY A 72 9.03 0.15 -4.47
N LYS A 73 10.32 0.38 -4.19
CA LYS A 73 10.98 -0.16 -2.99
C LYS A 73 10.30 0.30 -1.70
N HIS A 74 10.46 -0.49 -0.65
CA HIS A 74 9.88 -0.15 0.66
C HIS A 74 10.25 1.27 1.10
N LEU A 75 9.22 2.08 1.42
CA LEU A 75 9.43 3.46 1.84
C LEU A 75 10.21 3.54 3.17
N PRO A 76 11.11 4.53 3.33
CA PRO A 76 11.96 4.66 4.51
C PRO A 76 11.19 4.67 5.83
N LEU A 77 11.83 4.14 6.87
CA LEU A 77 11.30 4.10 8.24
C LEU A 77 12.01 5.09 9.18
N LYS A 78 13.09 5.76 8.74
CA LYS A 78 13.95 6.63 9.55
C LYS A 78 14.20 7.95 8.83
#